data_AF-A0A1F5N0A6-F1
#
_entry.id   AF-A0A1F5N0A6-F1
#
_cell.length_a   1.000
_cell.length_b   1.000
_cell.length_c   1.000
_cell.angle_alpha   90.00
_cell.angle_beta   90.00
_cell.angle_gamma   90.00
#
_symmetry.space_group_name_H-M   'P 1'
#
loop_
_entity.id
_entity.type
_entity.pdbx_description
1 polymer ?
#
loop_
_entity_poly.entity_id
_entity_poly.type
_entity_poly.pdbx_seq_one_letter_code
_entity_poly.pdbx_strand_id
1 'polypeptide(L)'
;MKKAAKKLYLNNLDILKRWANENILGIFIFNLVLISLLLLRSAGYFAPFFEININLIVMVSLILLIFLLKFKSNGVFILTGLFWLFAAFLRVAGVNIWAERTAVYAYEALVVGVGTMIVEVIFNKSVKKDETKNSK
;
A
#
# COMPACT_ATOMS: atom_id res chain seq x y z
N MET A 1 -14.53 -30.05 12.55
CA MET A 1 -13.65 -28.84 12.50
C MET A 1 -12.64 -28.84 11.35
N LYS A 2 -11.84 -29.90 11.09
CA LYS A 2 -10.83 -29.91 10.00
C LYS A 2 -11.36 -29.64 8.57
N LYS A 3 -12.56 -30.12 8.23
CA LYS A 3 -13.18 -29.88 6.90
C LYS A 3 -13.58 -28.42 6.66
N ALA A 4 -14.10 -27.73 7.68
CA ALA A 4 -14.51 -26.33 7.57
C ALA A 4 -13.29 -25.41 7.40
N ALA A 5 -12.23 -25.64 8.20
CA ALA A 5 -10.96 -24.91 8.06
C ALA A 5 -10.33 -25.13 6.69
N LYS A 6 -10.32 -26.37 6.18
CA LYS A 6 -9.81 -26.68 4.84
C LYS A 6 -10.62 -25.99 3.72
N LYS A 7 -11.95 -25.96 3.84
CA LYS A 7 -12.82 -25.28 2.87
C LYS A 7 -12.57 -23.76 2.84
N LEU A 8 -12.41 -23.15 4.01
CA LEU A 8 -12.15 -21.71 4.14
C LEU A 8 -10.78 -21.32 3.58
N TYR A 9 -9.76 -22.15 3.84
CA TYR A 9 -8.42 -21.99 3.24
C TYR A 9 -8.45 -22.06 1.71
N LEU A 10 -9.11 -23.07 1.14
CA LEU A 10 -9.22 -23.24 -0.31
C LEU A 10 -9.97 -22.07 -0.97
N ASN A 11 -11.05 -21.60 -0.35
CA ASN A 11 -11.79 -20.44 -0.87
C ASN A 11 -10.92 -19.16 -0.88
N ASN A 12 -10.18 -18.91 0.20
CA ASN A 12 -9.29 -17.75 0.27
C ASN A 12 -8.14 -17.84 -0.75
N LEU A 13 -7.62 -19.04 -1.02
CA LEU A 13 -6.62 -19.26 -2.06
C LEU A 13 -7.18 -18.95 -3.45
N ASP A 14 -8.40 -19.37 -3.76
CA ASP A 14 -9.01 -19.11 -5.07
C ASP A 14 -9.31 -17.63 -5.28
N ILE A 15 -9.70 -16.91 -4.23
CA ILE A 15 -9.88 -15.45 -4.25
C ILE A 15 -8.52 -14.76 -4.49
N LEU A 16 -7.49 -15.17 -3.75
CA LEU A 16 -6.15 -14.60 -3.89
C LEU A 16 -5.57 -14.86 -5.29
N LYS A 17 -5.75 -16.07 -5.83
CA LYS A 17 -5.32 -16.42 -7.19
C LYS A 17 -6.02 -15.56 -8.23
N ARG A 18 -7.34 -15.38 -8.12
CA ARG A 18 -8.09 -14.50 -9.04
C ARG A 18 -7.59 -13.07 -8.97
N TRP A 19 -7.48 -12.52 -7.77
CA TRP A 19 -6.95 -11.16 -7.58
C TRP A 19 -5.54 -11.00 -8.15
N ALA A 20 -4.64 -11.97 -7.92
CA ALA A 20 -3.29 -11.93 -8.44
C ALA A 20 -3.26 -12.00 -9.98
N ASN A 21 -4.14 -12.81 -10.58
CA ASN A 21 -4.22 -12.93 -12.04
C ASN A 21 -4.77 -11.64 -12.68
N GLU A 22 -5.75 -11.01 -12.05
CA GLU A 22 -6.32 -9.72 -12.50
C GLU A 22 -5.32 -8.56 -12.40
N ASN A 23 -4.37 -8.63 -11.45
CA ASN A 23 -3.41 -7.56 -11.19
C ASN A 23 -1.97 -7.95 -11.59
N ILE A 24 -1.77 -9.02 -12.36
CA ILE A 24 -0.43 -9.55 -12.68
C ILE A 24 0.48 -8.51 -13.34
N LEU A 25 -0.07 -7.72 -14.27
CA LEU A 25 0.64 -6.61 -14.93
C LEU A 25 0.96 -5.49 -13.94
N GLY A 26 0.01 -5.15 -13.06
CA GLY A 26 0.22 -4.15 -12.01
C GLY A 26 1.33 -4.57 -11.04
N ILE A 27 1.35 -5.83 -10.63
CA ILE A 27 2.41 -6.42 -9.80
C ILE A 27 3.75 -6.37 -10.51
N PHE A 28 3.79 -6.74 -11.80
CA PHE A 28 5.03 -6.70 -12.57
C PHE A 28 5.62 -5.30 -12.66
N ILE A 29 4.81 -4.31 -13.07
CA ILE A 29 5.24 -2.91 -13.18
C ILE A 29 5.65 -2.36 -11.81
N PHE A 30 4.87 -2.64 -10.77
CA PHE A 30 5.18 -2.24 -9.40
C PHE A 30 6.58 -2.71 -8.99
N ASN A 31 6.88 -4.01 -9.16
CA ASN A 31 8.19 -4.55 -8.82
C ASN A 31 9.31 -3.96 -9.68
N LEU A 32 9.09 -3.76 -10.98
CA LEU A 32 10.08 -3.16 -11.87
C LEU A 32 10.44 -1.74 -11.43
N VAL A 33 9.44 -0.93 -11.05
CA VAL A 33 9.67 0.43 -10.54
C VAL A 33 10.40 0.39 -9.21
N LEU A 34 10.03 -0.49 -8.26
CA LEU A 34 10.71 -0.60 -6.98
C LEU A 34 12.18 -1.00 -7.11
N ILE A 35 12.46 -2.00 -7.94
CA ILE A 35 13.84 -2.43 -8.19
C ILE A 35 14.64 -1.27 -8.80
N SER A 36 14.06 -0.56 -9.77
CA SER A 36 14.71 0.59 -10.41
C SER A 36 15.03 1.70 -9.41
N LEU A 37 14.09 2.05 -8.53
CA LEU A 37 14.29 3.06 -7.47
C LEU A 37 15.38 2.65 -6.47
N LEU A 38 15.38 1.38 -6.06
CA LEU A 38 16.41 0.84 -5.16
C LEU A 38 17.80 0.86 -5.81
N LEU A 39 17.89 0.51 -7.09
CA LEU A 39 19.15 0.56 -7.85
C LEU A 39 19.65 2.00 -8.02
N LEU A 40 18.77 2.94 -8.37
CA LEU A 40 19.12 4.36 -8.50
C LEU A 40 19.65 4.92 -7.17
N ARG A 41 18.99 4.60 -6.06
CA ARG A 41 19.46 4.93 -4.71
C ARG A 41 20.82 4.32 -4.43
N SER A 42 21.00 3.02 -4.70
CA SER A 42 22.25 2.31 -4.43
C SER A 42 23.42 2.82 -5.26
N ALA A 43 23.17 3.27 -6.48
CA ALA A 43 24.17 3.86 -7.36
C ALA A 43 24.49 5.33 -7.01
N GLY A 44 23.80 5.92 -6.03
CA GLY A 44 24.01 7.31 -5.63
C GLY A 44 23.61 8.33 -6.70
N TYR A 45 22.78 7.92 -7.68
CA TYR A 45 22.30 8.84 -8.71
C TYR A 45 21.54 10.00 -8.07
N PHE A 46 21.72 11.19 -8.64
CA PHE A 46 21.10 12.46 -8.23
C PHE A 46 21.59 13.10 -6.92
N ALA A 47 22.60 12.52 -6.26
CA ALA A 47 23.30 13.23 -5.19
C ALA A 47 24.14 14.40 -5.77
N PRO A 48 24.19 15.60 -5.13
CA PRO A 48 23.52 15.96 -3.87
C PRO A 48 22.14 16.62 -4.05
N PHE A 49 21.73 16.97 -5.27
CA PHE A 49 20.60 17.88 -5.50
C PHE A 49 19.21 17.22 -5.36
N PHE A 50 19.10 15.91 -5.60
CA PHE A 50 17.83 15.17 -5.51
C PHE A 50 18.07 13.74 -5.02
N GLU A 51 18.54 13.60 -3.78
CA GLU A 51 18.85 12.30 -3.21
C GLU A 51 17.59 11.42 -3.07
N ILE A 52 17.61 10.26 -3.74
CA ILE A 52 16.56 9.24 -3.61
C ILE A 52 16.74 8.55 -2.25
N ASN A 53 16.11 9.12 -1.23
CA ASN A 53 16.12 8.55 0.11
C ASN A 53 15.12 7.39 0.25
N ILE A 54 15.27 6.59 1.30
CA ILE A 54 14.42 5.40 1.51
C ILE A 54 12.95 5.77 1.75
N ASN A 55 12.69 6.91 2.41
CA ASN A 55 11.35 7.39 2.70
C ASN A 55 10.59 7.73 1.41
N LEU A 56 11.25 8.40 0.47
CA LEU A 56 10.71 8.69 -0.86
C LEU A 56 10.34 7.40 -1.60
N ILE A 57 11.19 6.37 -1.53
CA ILE A 57 10.89 5.06 -2.12
C ILE A 57 9.62 4.47 -1.49
N VAL A 58 9.51 4.50 -0.15
CA VAL A 58 8.33 3.99 0.56
C VAL A 58 7.06 4.78 0.18
N MET A 59 7.13 6.11 0.17
CA MET A 59 6.04 6.99 -0.24
C MET A 59 5.59 6.69 -1.68
N VAL A 60 6.52 6.62 -2.63
CA VAL A 60 6.21 6.26 -4.03
C VAL A 60 5.61 4.87 -4.10
N SER A 61 6.12 3.91 -3.32
CA SER A 61 5.56 2.55 -3.24
C SER A 61 4.10 2.57 -2.80
N LEU A 62 3.76 3.32 -1.75
CA LEU A 62 2.39 3.43 -1.23
C LEU A 62 1.44 4.04 -2.26
N ILE A 63 1.90 5.07 -2.98
CA ILE A 63 1.11 5.72 -4.04
C ILE A 63 0.88 4.73 -5.20
N LEU A 64 1.94 4.07 -5.67
CA LEU A 64 1.84 3.08 -6.75
C LEU A 64 0.94 1.90 -6.39
N LEU A 65 0.95 1.48 -5.12
CA LEU A 65 0.08 0.42 -4.61
C LEU A 65 -1.40 0.73 -4.89
N ILE A 66 -1.83 1.97 -4.67
CA ILE A 66 -3.21 2.40 -4.91
C ILE A 66 -3.55 2.36 -6.39
N PHE A 67 -2.69 2.94 -7.24
CA PHE A 67 -2.97 3.08 -8.67
C PHE A 67 -2.82 1.77 -9.44
N LEU A 68 -1.76 0.99 -9.20
CA LEU A 68 -1.46 -0.23 -9.95
C LEU A 68 -2.18 -1.46 -9.43
N LEU A 69 -2.38 -1.57 -8.11
CA LEU A 69 -2.96 -2.77 -7.49
C LEU A 69 -4.41 -2.54 -7.02
N LYS A 70 -4.98 -1.37 -7.34
CA LYS A 70 -6.34 -0.96 -6.94
C LYS A 70 -6.58 -1.14 -5.45
N PHE A 71 -5.56 -0.84 -4.65
CA PHE A 71 -5.64 -1.01 -3.20
C PHE A 71 -6.60 0.02 -2.61
N LYS A 72 -7.57 -0.46 -1.84
CA LYS A 72 -8.56 0.40 -1.17
C LYS A 72 -7.98 1.08 0.06
N SER A 73 -8.56 2.20 0.45
CA SER A 73 -8.22 2.94 1.68
C SER A 73 -8.12 2.02 2.92
N ASN A 74 -9.07 1.10 3.10
CA ASN A 74 -9.05 0.12 4.18
C ASN A 74 -7.77 -0.72 4.23
N GLY A 75 -7.25 -1.14 3.09
CA GLY A 75 -6.00 -1.91 3.02
C GLY A 75 -4.79 -1.09 3.46
N VAL A 76 -4.77 0.20 3.09
CA VAL A 76 -3.71 1.13 3.49
C VAL A 76 -3.74 1.39 5.00
N PHE A 77 -4.93 1.54 5.60
CA PHE A 77 -5.05 1.68 7.06
C PHE A 77 -4.59 0.44 7.83
N ILE A 78 -4.87 -0.77 7.31
CA ILE A 78 -4.34 -2.01 7.88
C ILE A 78 -2.80 -1.98 7.84
N LEU A 79 -2.23 -1.55 6.72
CA LEU A 79 -0.77 -1.43 6.58
C LEU A 79 -0.17 -0.41 7.55
N THR A 80 -0.82 0.74 7.76
CA THR A 80 -0.45 1.71 8.79
C THR A 80 -0.42 1.08 10.18
N GLY A 81 -1.48 0.34 10.54
CA GLY A 81 -1.55 -0.37 11.82
C GLY A 81 -0.42 -1.39 11.98
N LEU A 82 -0.09 -2.13 10.91
CA LEU A 82 1.04 -3.05 10.89
C LEU A 82 2.38 -2.34 11.07
N PHE A 83 2.60 -1.21 10.40
CA PHE A 83 3.83 -0.44 10.58
C PHE A 83 3.96 0.13 11.99
N TRP A 84 2.90 0.63 12.60
CA TRP A 84 2.96 1.06 14.00
C TRP A 84 3.24 -0.09 14.95
N LEU A 85 2.59 -1.24 14.77
CA LEU A 85 2.83 -2.41 15.59
C LEU A 85 4.28 -2.90 15.44
N PHE A 86 4.81 -2.88 14.22
CA PHE A 86 6.20 -3.23 13.95
C PHE A 86 7.19 -2.21 14.52
N ALA A 87 6.90 -0.91 14.43
CA ALA A 87 7.72 0.14 15.04
C ALA A 87 7.77 0.00 16.56
N ALA A 88 6.63 -0.27 17.20
CA ALA A 88 6.56 -0.53 18.64
C ALA A 88 7.39 -1.76 19.02
N PHE A 89 7.26 -2.85 18.26
CA PHE A 89 8.06 -4.05 18.44
C PHE A 89 9.57 -3.78 18.33
N LEU A 90 10.01 -3.06 17.29
CA LEU A 90 11.43 -2.72 17.10
C LEU A 90 11.97 -1.85 18.23
N ARG A 91 11.16 -0.93 18.76
CA ARG A 91 11.54 -0.08 19.88
C ARG A 91 11.74 -0.89 21.16
N VAL A 92 10.86 -1.86 21.43
CA VAL A 92 11.01 -2.79 22.56
C VAL A 92 12.24 -3.70 22.38
N ALA A 93 12.53 -4.10 21.14
CA ALA A 93 13.72 -4.89 20.81
C ALA A 93 15.05 -4.09 20.83
N GLY A 94 15.01 -2.78 21.11
CA GLY A 94 16.20 -1.92 21.18
C GLY A 94 16.74 -1.46 19.82
N VAL A 95 16.01 -1.69 18.73
CA VAL A 95 16.42 -1.31 17.37
C VAL A 95 15.90 0.09 17.02
N ASN A 96 16.38 1.11 17.74
CA ASN A 96 15.81 2.46 17.73
C ASN A 96 15.80 3.13 16.35
N ILE A 97 16.90 3.03 15.58
CA ILE A 97 17.02 3.66 14.26
C ILE A 97 15.96 3.13 13.28
N TRP A 98 15.70 1.82 13.33
CA TRP A 98 14.69 1.22 12.46
C TRP A 98 13.29 1.49 12.99
N ALA A 99 13.09 1.51 14.32
CA ALA A 99 11.81 1.87 14.91
C ALA A 99 11.37 3.30 14.51
N GLU A 100 12.29 4.27 14.53
CA GLU A 100 12.02 5.63 14.09
C GLU A 100 11.66 5.70 12.61
N ARG A 101 12.42 5.01 11.74
CA ARG A 101 12.11 4.94 10.29
C ARG A 101 10.75 4.29 10.03
N THR A 102 10.44 3.17 10.70
CA THR A 102 9.15 2.49 10.56
C THR A 102 8.00 3.37 11.06
N ALA A 103 8.20 4.17 12.11
CA ALA A 103 7.20 5.14 12.55
C ALA A 103 6.92 6.21 11.48
N VAL A 104 7.95 6.66 10.75
CA VAL A 104 7.78 7.54 9.60
C VAL A 104 6.99 6.84 8.48
N TYR A 105 7.31 5.58 8.16
CA TYR A 105 6.56 4.82 7.14
C TYR A 105 5.08 4.63 7.54
N ALA A 106 4.80 4.45 8.83
CA ALA A 106 3.44 4.40 9.35
C ALA A 106 2.71 5.73 9.13
N TYR A 107 3.38 6.85 9.39
CA TYR A 107 2.84 8.19 9.11
C TYR A 107 2.58 8.41 7.61
N GLU A 108 3.54 8.06 6.75
CA GLU A 108 3.37 8.14 5.28
C GLU A 108 2.17 7.31 4.80
N ALA A 109 2.06 6.07 5.28
CA ALA A 109 0.91 5.21 4.98
C ALA A 109 -0.41 5.81 5.47
N LEU A 110 -0.42 6.43 6.66
CA LEU A 110 -1.60 7.09 7.20
C LEU A 110 -2.04 8.27 6.31
N VAL A 111 -1.11 9.14 5.94
CA VAL A 111 -1.39 10.30 5.06
C VAL A 111 -1.95 9.84 3.72
N VAL A 112 -1.31 8.83 3.11
CA VAL A 112 -1.75 8.24 1.85
C VAL A 112 -3.13 7.57 2.00
N GLY A 113 -3.37 6.87 3.10
CA GLY A 113 -4.66 6.23 3.39
C GLY A 113 -5.80 7.23 3.54
N VAL A 114 -5.57 8.32 4.29
CA VAL A 114 -6.53 9.43 4.42
C VAL A 114 -6.80 10.07 3.05
N GLY A 115 -5.75 10.36 2.27
CA GLY A 115 -5.90 10.91 0.92
C GLY A 115 -6.75 10.02 0.01
N THR A 116 -6.50 8.71 0.05
CA THR A 116 -7.25 7.72 -0.74
C THR A 116 -8.70 7.64 -0.30
N MET A 117 -8.96 7.67 1.01
CA MET A 117 -10.32 7.69 1.56
C MET A 117 -11.10 8.91 1.09
N ILE A 118 -10.48 10.10 1.10
CA ILE A 118 -11.12 11.34 0.62
C ILE A 118 -11.50 11.18 -0.86
N VAL A 119 -10.57 10.70 -1.69
CA VAL A 119 -10.82 10.46 -3.12
C VAL A 119 -11.97 9.46 -3.32
N GLU A 120 -11.93 8.32 -2.64
CA GLU A 120 -12.99 7.30 -2.71
C GLU A 120 -14.37 7.87 -2.33
N VAL A 121 -14.46 8.69 -1.28
CA VAL A 121 -15.72 9.33 -0.85
C VAL A 121 -16.23 10.33 -1.90
N ILE A 122 -15.35 11.15 -2.47
CA ILE A 122 -15.72 12.15 -3.49
C ILE A 122 -16.26 11.44 -4.74
N PHE A 123 -15.54 10.43 -5.25
CA PHE A 123 -15.96 9.67 -6.43
C PHE A 123 -17.24 8.87 -6.21
N ASN A 124 -17.43 8.26 -5.03
CA ASN A 124 -18.68 7.55 -4.74
C ASN A 124 -19.89 8.50 -4.67
N LYS A 125 -19.68 9.74 -4.17
CA LYS A 125 -20.73 10.75 -4.09
C LYS A 125 -21.13 11.29 -5.48
N SER A 126 -20.19 11.39 -6.43
CA SER A 126 -20.51 11.81 -7.80
C SER A 126 -21.34 10.76 -8.53
N VAL A 127 -20.93 9.49 -8.46
CA VAL A 127 -21.65 8.37 -9.12
C VAL A 127 -23.10 8.28 -8.65
N LYS A 128 -23.32 8.37 -7.33
CA LYS A 128 -24.68 8.27 -6.75
C LYS A 128 -25.60 9.44 -7.16
N LYS A 129 -25.03 10.61 -7.48
CA LYS A 129 -25.80 11.79 -7.92
C LYS A 129 -26.31 11.63 -9.35
N ASP A 130 -25.53 10.97 -10.22
CA ASP A 130 -25.90 10.75 -11.62
C ASP A 130 -26.99 9.68 -11.77
N GLU A 131 -26.99 8.64 -10.93
CA GLU A 131 -28.08 7.64 -10.89
C GLU A 131 -29.44 8.27 -10.53
N THR A 132 -29.47 9.21 -9.58
CA THR A 132 -30.70 9.94 -9.21
C THR A 132 -31.20 10.94 -10.26
N LYS A 133 -30.37 11.34 -11.22
CA LYS A 133 -30.78 12.21 -12.33
C LYS A 133 -31.36 11.44 -13.51
N ASN A 134 -30.88 10.22 -13.76
CA ASN A 134 -31.38 9.38 -14.85
C ASN A 134 -32.69 8.63 -14.51
N SER A 135 -33.17 8.70 -13.26
CA SER A 135 -34.45 8.12 -12.84
C SER A 135 -35.61 9.12 -12.77
N LYS A 136 -35.41 10.34 -13.29
CA LYS A 136 -36.43 11.39 -13.42
C LYS A 136 -36.60 11.77 -14.88
#